data_AF-A0A8I1R3A4-F1
#
_entry.id   AF-A0A8I1R3A4-F1
#
_cell.length_a   1.000
_cell.length_b   1.000
_cell.length_c   1.000
_cell.angle_alpha   90.00
_cell.angle_beta   90.00
_cell.angle_gamma   90.00
#
_symmetry.space_group_name_H-M   'P 1'
#
loop_
_entity.id
_entity.type
_entity.pdbx_description
1 polymer ?
#
loop_
_entity_poly.entity_id
_entity_poly.type
_entity_poly.pdbx_seq_one_letter_code
_entity_poly.pdbx_strand_id
1 'polypeptide(L)'
;MTVVCFPKEPVAPKAEPVAYLRLAETNKILRQHLAKAFPGVKFRVRGESYSGGSSTRIDWVDGPTKEQVERISSAYSSRGFDGMIDMAYSKTSWLLPDGRIVTGWSEGTEGSMGATPGYVVPKPHPQARAVHSGIGYVFAQREISEAFAAGCLAAYQRQTGRDRCDILNKLRLWPDEEITGERLAQLIPAPRARS
;
A
#
# COMPACT_ATOMS: atom_id res chain seq x y z
N MET A 1 8.46 8.86 40.21
CA MET A 1 8.33 9.18 38.78
C MET A 1 9.42 8.43 38.03
N THR A 2 9.11 7.24 37.53
CA THR A 2 10.07 6.43 36.78
C THR A 2 10.06 6.95 35.34
N VAL A 3 11.16 7.60 34.93
CA VAL A 3 11.38 7.95 33.52
C VAL A 3 11.52 6.63 32.77
N VAL A 4 10.47 6.23 32.07
CA VAL A 4 10.55 5.13 31.11
C VAL A 4 11.32 5.69 29.92
N CYS A 5 12.63 5.43 29.86
CA CYS A 5 13.38 5.59 28.63
C CYS A 5 12.74 4.68 27.58
N PHE A 6 11.99 5.26 26.66
CA PHE A 6 11.71 4.60 25.39
C PHE A 6 13.05 4.24 24.75
N PRO A 7 13.27 3.01 24.26
CA PRO A 7 14.48 2.71 23.52
C PRO A 7 14.53 3.65 22.31
N LYS A 8 15.52 4.54 22.31
CA LYS A 8 15.92 5.29 21.12
C LYS A 8 16.52 4.28 20.16
N GLU A 9 16.09 4.36 18.91
CA GLU A 9 16.54 3.62 17.73
C GLU A 9 15.80 2.30 17.43
N PRO A 10 15.22 2.18 16.22
CA PRO A 10 14.66 0.93 15.72
C PRO A 10 15.79 -0.08 15.49
N VAL A 11 16.10 -0.88 16.52
CA VAL A 11 17.13 -1.92 16.46
C VAL A 11 16.77 -2.93 15.38
N ALA A 12 17.63 -3.07 14.37
CA ALA A 12 17.50 -4.05 13.30
C ALA A 12 17.20 -5.45 13.86
N PRO A 13 16.36 -6.26 13.19
CA PRO A 13 16.18 -7.65 13.58
C PRO A 13 17.55 -8.33 13.64
N LYS A 14 17.91 -8.89 14.80
CA LYS A 14 19.20 -9.56 15.04
C LYS A 14 19.58 -10.46 13.85
N ALA A 15 20.66 -10.12 13.14
CA ALA A 15 21.50 -10.96 12.28
C ALA A 15 20.82 -12.09 11.45
N GLU A 16 19.53 -11.99 11.13
CA GLU A 16 18.85 -12.99 10.32
C GLU A 16 19.23 -12.71 8.86
N PRO A 17 19.83 -13.68 8.13
CA PRO A 17 20.24 -13.44 6.77
C PRO A 17 19.02 -13.10 5.91
N VAL A 18 19.06 -11.91 5.29
CA VAL A 18 17.98 -11.43 4.43
C VAL A 18 18.07 -12.16 3.09
N ALA A 19 17.10 -13.03 2.80
CA ALA A 19 17.05 -13.72 1.51
C ALA A 19 16.51 -12.79 0.42
N TYR A 20 17.04 -12.88 -0.80
CA TYR A 20 16.57 -12.06 -1.93
C TYR A 20 15.57 -12.84 -2.78
N LEU A 21 14.34 -12.33 -2.89
CA LEU A 21 13.31 -12.91 -3.76
C LEU A 21 13.42 -12.34 -5.16
N ARG A 22 13.12 -13.16 -6.17
CA ARG A 22 13.08 -12.67 -7.56
C ARG A 22 11.79 -11.90 -7.79
N LEU A 23 11.85 -10.83 -8.60
CA LEU A 23 10.71 -10.01 -9.02
C LEU A 23 9.49 -10.87 -9.44
N ALA A 24 9.70 -11.89 -10.25
CA ALA A 24 8.63 -12.76 -10.74
C ALA A 24 7.97 -13.59 -9.63
N GLU A 25 8.75 -14.07 -8.66
CA GLU A 25 8.27 -14.83 -7.51
C GLU A 25 7.41 -13.93 -6.62
N THR A 26 7.94 -12.76 -6.27
CA THR A 26 7.23 -11.76 -5.45
C THR A 26 5.93 -11.30 -6.12
N ASN A 27 5.94 -11.09 -7.44
CA ASN A 27 4.73 -10.72 -8.18
C ASN A 27 3.69 -11.83 -8.22
N LYS A 28 4.10 -13.09 -8.24
CA LYS A 28 3.19 -14.23 -8.13
C LYS A 28 2.53 -14.25 -6.75
N ILE A 29 3.32 -14.06 -5.69
CA ILE A 29 2.81 -13.99 -4.31
C ILE A 29 1.83 -12.81 -4.17
N LEU A 30 2.22 -11.63 -4.63
CA LEU A 30 1.40 -10.42 -4.55
C LEU A 30 0.05 -10.62 -5.25
N ARG A 31 0.05 -11.20 -6.45
CA ARG A 31 -1.19 -11.52 -7.19
C ARG A 31 -2.09 -12.48 -6.42
N GLN A 32 -1.51 -13.51 -5.80
CA GLN A 32 -2.27 -14.46 -4.97
C GLN A 32 -2.84 -13.79 -3.71
N HIS A 33 -2.08 -12.90 -3.06
CA HIS A 33 -2.52 -12.18 -1.88
C HIS A 33 -3.69 -11.25 -2.21
N LEU A 34 -3.59 -10.49 -3.30
CA LEU A 34 -4.67 -9.60 -3.76
C LEU A 34 -5.94 -10.36 -4.16
N ALA A 35 -5.80 -11.49 -4.86
CA ALA A 35 -6.94 -12.32 -5.25
C ALA A 35 -7.69 -12.90 -4.04
N LYS A 36 -6.96 -13.27 -2.96
CA LYS A 36 -7.57 -13.71 -1.70
C LYS A 36 -8.24 -12.56 -0.95
N ALA A 37 -7.62 -11.38 -0.94
CA ALA A 37 -8.13 -10.21 -0.21
C ALA A 37 -9.37 -9.58 -0.87
N PHE A 38 -9.43 -9.60 -2.20
CA PHE A 38 -10.53 -9.01 -2.97
C PHE A 38 -11.08 -10.03 -3.99
N PRO A 39 -11.87 -11.01 -3.53
CA PRO A 39 -12.53 -11.97 -4.42
C PRO A 39 -13.39 -11.24 -5.47
N GLY A 40 -13.35 -11.73 -6.71
CA GLY A 40 -14.12 -11.16 -7.82
C GLY A 40 -13.48 -9.97 -8.54
N VAL A 41 -12.34 -9.47 -8.06
CA VAL A 41 -11.60 -8.37 -8.70
C VAL A 41 -10.42 -8.92 -9.51
N LYS A 42 -10.33 -8.51 -10.77
CA LYS A 42 -9.24 -8.91 -11.67
C LYS A 42 -8.09 -7.91 -11.61
N PHE A 43 -7.02 -8.28 -10.90
CA PHE A 43 -5.79 -7.49 -10.86
C PHE A 43 -4.83 -7.84 -11.99
N ARG A 44 -4.33 -6.81 -12.69
CA ARG A 44 -3.19 -6.91 -13.60
C ARG A 44 -1.93 -6.48 -12.86
N VAL A 45 -1.07 -7.44 -12.53
CA VAL A 45 0.22 -7.20 -11.84
C VAL A 45 1.35 -7.36 -12.85
N ARG A 46 2.06 -6.27 -13.13
CA ARG A 46 3.18 -6.19 -14.10
C ARG A 46 4.44 -5.71 -13.40
N GLY A 47 5.50 -6.50 -13.45
CA GLY A 47 6.81 -6.12 -12.93
C GLY A 47 7.76 -5.76 -14.05
N GLU A 48 8.59 -4.74 -13.81
CA GLU A 48 9.63 -4.29 -14.73
C GLU A 48 10.94 -4.16 -13.95
N SER A 49 12.04 -4.58 -14.58
CA SER A 49 13.40 -4.40 -14.08
C SER A 49 14.12 -3.42 -14.99
N TYR A 50 14.91 -2.51 -14.41
CA TYR A 50 15.66 -1.49 -15.13
C TYR A 50 17.00 -1.24 -14.43
N SER A 51 17.89 -0.48 -15.08
CA SER A 51 19.18 -0.13 -14.50
C SER A 51 19.00 0.57 -13.15
N GLY A 52 19.46 -0.06 -12.08
CA GLY A 52 19.37 0.48 -10.71
C GLY A 52 18.13 0.11 -9.91
N GLY A 53 17.20 -0.69 -10.45
CA GLY A 53 16.06 -1.14 -9.66
C GLY A 53 15.00 -1.96 -10.40
N SER A 54 13.88 -2.15 -9.72
CA SER A 54 12.70 -2.82 -10.23
C SER A 54 11.46 -2.15 -9.66
N SER A 55 10.36 -2.22 -10.41
CA SER A 55 9.08 -1.75 -9.96
C SER A 55 7.98 -2.72 -10.34
N THR A 56 6.83 -2.60 -9.70
CA THR A 56 5.63 -3.34 -10.05
C THR A 56 4.44 -2.41 -10.08
N ARG A 57 3.67 -2.48 -11.16
CA ARG A 57 2.41 -1.78 -11.33
C ARG A 57 1.25 -2.76 -11.18
N ILE A 58 0.28 -2.38 -10.35
CA ILE A 58 -0.96 -3.10 -10.11
C ILE A 58 -2.09 -2.24 -10.70
N ASP A 59 -2.73 -2.76 -11.74
CA ASP A 59 -3.86 -2.11 -12.38
C ASP A 59 -5.14 -2.94 -12.16
N TRP A 60 -6.26 -2.29 -11.87
CA TRP A 60 -7.58 -2.92 -11.82
C TRP A 60 -8.67 -1.90 -12.12
N VAL A 61 -9.85 -2.41 -12.47
CA VAL A 61 -11.04 -1.59 -12.75
C VAL A 61 -12.01 -1.70 -11.56
N ASP A 62 -12.53 -0.56 -11.11
CA ASP A 62 -13.48 -0.44 -10.00
C ASP A 62 -13.00 -1.16 -8.73
N GLY A 63 -13.88 -1.88 -8.02
CA GLY A 63 -13.48 -2.72 -6.88
C GLY A 63 -12.96 -1.93 -5.66
N PRO A 64 -11.92 -2.43 -4.95
CA PRO A 64 -11.37 -1.76 -3.78
C PRO A 64 -10.74 -0.42 -4.11
N THR A 65 -10.69 0.48 -3.14
CA THR A 65 -10.01 1.77 -3.30
C THR A 65 -8.51 1.56 -3.44
N LYS A 66 -7.83 2.57 -4.00
CA LYS A 66 -6.38 2.54 -4.15
C LYS A 66 -5.69 2.33 -2.79
N GLU A 67 -6.16 3.01 -1.75
CA GLU A 67 -5.63 2.92 -0.39
C GLU A 67 -5.85 1.53 0.23
N GLN A 68 -6.93 0.83 -0.13
CA GLN A 68 -7.16 -0.56 0.31
C GLN A 68 -6.13 -1.51 -0.31
N VAL A 69 -5.80 -1.32 -1.59
CA VAL A 69 -4.78 -2.13 -2.28
C VAL A 69 -3.38 -1.77 -1.79
N GLU A 70 -3.05 -0.49 -1.62
CA GLU A 70 -1.74 -0.03 -1.14
C GLU A 70 -1.42 -0.48 0.29
N ARG A 71 -2.44 -0.60 1.15
CA ARG A 71 -2.27 -1.19 2.49
C ARG A 71 -1.76 -2.63 2.46
N ILE A 72 -2.05 -3.38 1.40
CA ILE A 72 -1.54 -4.74 1.21
C ILE A 72 -0.22 -4.73 0.44
N SER A 73 -0.16 -3.96 -0.65
CA SER A 73 0.94 -4.02 -1.61
C SER A 73 2.20 -3.30 -1.16
N SER A 74 2.10 -2.32 -0.26
CA SER A 74 3.25 -1.58 0.28
C SER A 74 4.29 -2.48 0.99
N ALA A 75 3.84 -3.56 1.63
CA ALA A 75 4.73 -4.55 2.27
C ALA A 75 5.63 -5.29 1.27
N TYR A 76 5.27 -5.29 -0.01
CA TYR A 76 6.05 -5.90 -1.09
C TYR A 76 7.09 -4.94 -1.66
N SER A 77 7.11 -3.67 -1.25
CA SER A 77 8.09 -2.67 -1.68
C SER A 77 9.33 -2.75 -0.78
N SER A 78 10.48 -3.07 -1.34
CA SER A 78 11.77 -3.10 -0.61
C SER A 78 12.51 -1.76 -0.63
N ARG A 79 11.95 -0.73 -1.26
CA ARG A 79 12.45 0.65 -1.12
C ARG A 79 11.34 1.61 -0.70
N GLY A 80 11.78 2.72 -0.13
CA GLY A 80 11.01 3.96 -0.03
C GLY A 80 11.88 5.12 -0.52
N PHE A 81 11.27 6.30 -0.65
CA PHE A 81 11.94 7.51 -1.05
C PHE A 81 11.63 8.60 -0.04
N ASP A 82 12.66 9.30 0.43
CA ASP A 82 12.53 10.45 1.31
C ASP A 82 12.84 11.73 0.53
N GLY A 83 11.80 12.53 0.29
CA GLY A 83 11.92 13.80 -0.43
C GLY A 83 12.66 14.89 0.35
N MET A 84 12.85 14.77 1.67
CA MET A 84 13.58 15.76 2.47
C MET A 84 15.08 15.77 2.14
N ILE A 85 15.63 14.59 1.85
CA ILE A 85 17.06 14.39 1.56
C ILE A 85 17.32 13.86 0.14
N ASP A 86 16.28 13.82 -0.69
CA ASP A 86 16.32 13.33 -2.08
C ASP A 86 16.95 11.93 -2.21
N MET A 87 16.68 11.04 -1.23
CA MET A 87 17.36 9.73 -1.15
C MET A 87 16.38 8.57 -0.96
N ALA A 88 16.66 7.47 -1.66
CA ALA A 88 15.97 6.20 -1.45
C ALA A 88 16.53 5.45 -0.25
N TYR A 89 15.67 4.80 0.52
CA TYR A 89 16.04 3.95 1.66
C TYR A 89 15.50 2.52 1.49
N SER A 90 16.14 1.58 2.16
CA SER A 90 15.83 0.16 2.04
C SER A 90 14.79 -0.30 3.07
N LYS A 91 14.01 -1.31 2.70
CA LYS A 91 13.02 -1.98 3.53
C LYS A 91 13.20 -3.48 3.41
N THR A 92 13.15 -4.14 4.56
CA THR A 92 13.11 -5.61 4.67
C THR A 92 11.70 -6.03 5.05
N SER A 93 11.27 -7.18 4.54
CA SER A 93 9.96 -7.74 4.81
C SER A 93 10.08 -9.15 5.40
N TRP A 94 9.02 -9.63 6.02
CA TRP A 94 8.90 -11.01 6.48
C TRP A 94 8.11 -11.83 5.46
N LEU A 95 8.69 -12.92 4.96
CA LEU A 95 7.97 -13.94 4.21
C LEU A 95 7.39 -14.96 5.20
N LEU A 96 6.07 -15.05 5.25
CA LEU A 96 5.34 -15.98 6.09
C LEU A 96 5.26 -17.39 5.45
N PRO A 97 5.04 -18.46 6.25
CA PRO A 97 4.91 -19.82 5.71
C PRO A 97 3.74 -20.03 4.75
N ASP A 98 2.70 -19.21 4.85
CA ASP A 98 1.55 -19.22 3.95
C ASP A 98 1.81 -18.48 2.62
N GLY A 99 3.05 -18.01 2.43
CA GLY A 99 3.53 -17.30 1.26
C GLY A 99 3.34 -15.78 1.33
N ARG A 100 2.60 -15.21 2.29
CA ARG A 100 2.39 -13.75 2.34
C ARG A 100 3.66 -13.01 2.75
N ILE A 101 3.88 -11.84 2.15
CA ILE A 101 4.90 -10.90 2.60
C ILE A 101 4.24 -9.82 3.46
N VAL A 102 4.83 -9.55 4.62
CA VAL A 102 4.41 -8.48 5.53
C VAL A 102 5.59 -7.58 5.87
N THR A 103 5.32 -6.33 6.24
CA THR A 103 6.35 -5.35 6.60
C THR A 103 7.26 -5.89 7.71
N GLY A 104 8.57 -5.71 7.54
CA GLY A 104 9.57 -6.15 8.49
C GLY A 104 10.28 -4.99 9.16
N TRP A 105 11.30 -4.44 8.52
CA TRP A 105 12.18 -3.46 9.14
C TRP A 105 12.68 -2.44 8.14
N SER A 106 12.91 -1.22 8.62
CA SER A 106 13.59 -0.15 7.89
C SER A 106 14.31 0.72 8.90
N GLU A 107 15.55 1.08 8.62
CA GLU A 107 16.29 2.09 9.40
C GLU A 107 15.62 3.47 9.32
N GLY A 108 14.90 3.72 8.22
CA GLY A 108 14.39 5.05 7.91
C GLY A 108 15.53 5.94 7.47
N THR A 109 15.37 7.24 7.66
CA THR A 109 16.30 8.27 7.18
C THR A 109 16.58 9.35 8.22
N GLU A 110 15.95 9.32 9.39
CA GLU A 110 16.16 10.30 10.48
C GLU A 110 17.64 10.40 10.88
N GLY A 111 18.36 9.27 10.89
CA GLY A 111 19.81 9.24 11.16
C GLY A 111 20.67 9.94 10.10
N SER A 112 20.09 10.30 8.95
CA SER A 112 20.72 11.05 7.85
C SER A 112 20.04 12.40 7.61
N MET A 113 19.44 12.99 8.65
CA MET A 113 18.68 14.26 8.58
C MET A 113 17.45 14.20 7.65
N GLY A 114 16.92 13.00 7.40
CA GLY A 114 15.67 12.79 6.67
C GLY A 114 14.43 12.87 7.55
N ALA A 115 13.26 12.79 6.90
CA ALA A 115 11.94 12.89 7.53
C ALA A 115 11.27 11.52 7.75
N THR A 116 11.85 10.43 7.25
CA THR A 116 11.22 9.10 7.37
C THR A 116 11.69 8.40 8.65
N PRO A 117 10.79 8.15 9.62
CA PRO A 117 11.16 7.39 10.80
C PRO A 117 11.44 5.93 10.46
N GLY A 118 12.45 5.38 11.12
CA GLY A 118 12.70 3.95 11.07
C GLY A 118 11.64 3.16 11.85
N TYR A 119 11.53 1.87 11.56
CA TYR A 119 10.58 0.99 12.24
C TYR A 119 11.08 -0.44 12.31
N VAL A 120 10.65 -1.15 13.36
CA VAL A 120 10.87 -2.58 13.56
C VAL A 120 9.52 -3.25 13.75
N VAL A 121 9.19 -4.19 12.87
CA VAL A 121 8.09 -5.14 13.07
C VAL A 121 8.72 -6.45 13.54
N PRO A 122 8.47 -6.89 14.79
CA PRO A 122 8.96 -8.16 15.30
C PRO A 122 8.56 -9.32 14.39
N LYS A 123 9.40 -10.35 14.34
CA LYS A 123 9.16 -11.56 13.56
C LYS A 123 7.76 -12.14 13.89
N PRO A 124 6.80 -12.07 12.96
CA PRO A 124 5.40 -12.35 13.26
C PRO A 124 5.11 -13.85 13.42
N HIS A 125 5.99 -14.71 12.93
CA HIS A 125 5.84 -16.17 12.99
C HIS A 125 7.21 -16.85 13.12
N PRO A 126 7.37 -17.93 13.92
CA PRO A 126 8.66 -18.60 14.11
C PRO A 126 9.34 -19.06 12.82
N GLN A 127 8.55 -19.50 11.84
CA GLN A 127 9.01 -19.94 10.52
C GLN A 127 9.05 -18.81 9.47
N ALA A 128 8.72 -17.57 9.84
CA ALA A 128 8.89 -16.45 8.92
C ALA A 128 10.38 -16.26 8.59
N ARG A 129 10.69 -15.69 7.42
CA ARG A 129 12.06 -15.42 6.99
C ARG A 129 12.20 -13.95 6.62
N ALA A 130 13.31 -13.33 6.99
CA ALA A 130 13.64 -11.99 6.53
C ALA A 130 13.94 -12.03 5.02
N VAL A 131 13.29 -11.17 4.24
CA VAL A 131 13.45 -11.11 2.79
C VAL A 131 13.54 -9.68 2.26
N HIS A 132 14.36 -9.52 1.22
CA HIS A 132 14.24 -8.42 0.28
C HIS A 132 13.34 -8.89 -0.86
N SER A 133 12.23 -8.19 -1.12
CA SER A 133 11.19 -8.62 -2.04
C SER A 133 11.63 -8.60 -3.51
N GLY A 134 12.76 -7.97 -3.81
CA GLY A 134 13.24 -7.80 -5.18
C GLY A 134 12.40 -6.83 -6.01
N ILE A 135 11.45 -6.15 -5.38
CA ILE A 135 10.66 -5.05 -5.95
C ILE A 135 11.10 -3.77 -5.25
N GLY A 136 11.69 -2.82 -5.98
CA GLY A 136 12.02 -1.51 -5.42
C GLY A 136 10.77 -0.74 -5.02
N TYR A 137 9.85 -0.54 -5.96
CA TYR A 137 8.63 0.25 -5.76
C TYR A 137 7.39 -0.47 -6.27
N VAL A 138 6.27 -0.30 -5.56
CA VAL A 138 4.97 -0.82 -5.97
C VAL A 138 4.02 0.34 -6.20
N PHE A 139 3.38 0.38 -7.36
CA PHE A 139 2.42 1.40 -7.74
C PHE A 139 1.05 0.77 -7.96
N ALA A 140 0.02 1.34 -7.34
CA ALA A 140 -1.35 0.91 -7.48
C ALA A 140 -2.15 1.94 -8.28
N GLN A 141 -2.79 1.50 -9.35
CA GLN A 141 -3.61 2.34 -10.22
C GLN A 141 -4.99 1.72 -10.39
N ARG A 142 -6.00 2.46 -9.93
CA ARG A 142 -7.40 2.11 -10.08
C ARG A 142 -7.97 2.89 -11.25
N GLU A 143 -8.48 2.16 -12.24
CA GLU A 143 -9.32 2.71 -13.29
C GLU A 143 -10.78 2.69 -12.81
N ILE A 144 -11.50 3.79 -13.03
CA ILE A 144 -12.89 3.94 -12.64
C ILE A 144 -13.75 3.85 -13.90
N SER A 145 -14.71 2.93 -13.92
CA SER A 145 -15.65 2.84 -15.04
C SER A 145 -16.65 3.99 -15.00
N GLU A 146 -17.09 4.45 -16.18
CA GLU A 146 -18.12 5.49 -16.31
C GLU A 146 -19.42 5.10 -15.58
N ALA A 147 -19.81 3.83 -15.67
CA ALA A 147 -21.01 3.32 -15.00
C ALA A 147 -20.89 3.42 -13.47
N PHE A 148 -19.73 3.09 -12.91
CA PHE A 148 -19.50 3.21 -11.48
C PHE A 148 -19.44 4.68 -11.03
N ALA A 149 -18.73 5.53 -11.78
CA ALA A 149 -18.69 6.97 -11.54
C ALA A 149 -20.10 7.59 -11.55
N ALA A 150 -20.92 7.29 -12.56
CA ALA A 150 -22.30 7.75 -12.66
C ALA A 150 -23.15 7.26 -11.47
N GLY A 151 -22.98 6.00 -11.06
CA GLY A 151 -23.65 5.44 -9.90
C GLY A 151 -23.28 6.16 -8.59
N CYS A 152 -22.00 6.46 -8.39
CA CYS A 152 -21.49 7.23 -7.25
C CYS A 152 -22.07 8.65 -7.25
N LEU A 153 -22.09 9.34 -8.40
CA LEU A 153 -22.66 10.67 -8.51
C LEU A 153 -24.15 10.68 -8.19
N ALA A 154 -24.92 9.75 -8.75
CA ALA A 154 -26.34 9.61 -8.47
C ALA A 154 -26.61 9.30 -6.99
N ALA A 155 -25.75 8.48 -6.34
CA ALA A 155 -25.84 8.21 -4.91
C ALA A 155 -25.56 9.45 -4.07
N TYR A 156 -24.57 10.24 -4.45
CA TYR A 156 -24.23 11.51 -3.79
C TYR A 156 -25.35 12.54 -3.94
N GLN A 157 -25.93 12.70 -5.13
CA GLN A 157 -27.01 13.66 -5.39
C GLN A 157 -28.29 13.39 -4.59
N ARG A 158 -28.50 12.14 -4.14
CA ARG A 158 -29.60 11.78 -3.23
C ARG A 158 -29.36 12.19 -1.77
N GLN A 159 -28.12 12.47 -1.40
CA GLN A 159 -27.78 12.89 -0.04
C GLN A 159 -28.16 14.35 0.20
N THR A 160 -28.64 14.66 1.40
CA THR A 160 -29.02 16.03 1.78
C THR A 160 -28.45 16.38 3.16
N GLY A 161 -28.39 17.68 3.47
CA GLY A 161 -27.98 18.17 4.78
C GLY A 161 -26.61 17.66 5.23
N ARG A 162 -26.57 17.08 6.44
CA ARG A 162 -25.33 16.68 7.13
C ARG A 162 -24.56 15.59 6.40
N ASP A 163 -25.25 14.62 5.81
CA ASP A 163 -24.60 13.50 5.10
C ASP A 163 -23.80 14.00 3.90
N ARG A 164 -24.31 15.03 3.21
CA ARG A 164 -23.62 15.66 2.10
C ARG A 164 -22.36 16.42 2.55
N CYS A 165 -22.45 17.18 3.64
CA CYS A 165 -21.30 17.89 4.23
C CYS A 165 -20.22 16.91 4.72
N ASP A 166 -20.61 15.79 5.32
CA ASP A 166 -19.66 14.78 5.80
C ASP A 166 -18.89 14.12 4.65
N ILE A 167 -19.53 13.92 3.50
CA ILE A 167 -18.88 13.43 2.28
C ILE A 167 -17.86 14.45 1.76
N LEU A 168 -18.24 15.73 1.68
CA LEU A 168 -17.35 16.82 1.23
C LEU A 168 -16.11 16.95 2.12
N ASN A 169 -16.30 16.94 3.44
CA ASN A 169 -15.22 17.00 4.41
C ASN A 169 -14.25 15.82 4.26
N LYS A 170 -14.78 14.61 4.04
CA LYS A 170 -13.95 13.42 3.79
C LYS A 170 -13.16 13.51 2.49
N LEU A 171 -13.76 14.06 1.43
CA LEU A 171 -13.09 14.28 0.14
C LEU A 171 -12.14 15.47 0.16
N ARG A 172 -12.10 16.25 1.25
CA ARG A 172 -11.38 17.54 1.36
C ARG A 172 -11.73 18.48 0.20
N LEU A 173 -13.00 18.48 -0.20
CA LEU A 173 -13.51 19.36 -1.24
C LEU A 173 -14.08 20.62 -0.62
N TRP A 174 -13.77 21.75 -1.24
CA TRP A 174 -14.45 22.99 -0.97
C TRP A 174 -15.86 22.96 -1.58
N PRO A 175 -16.85 23.65 -0.99
CA PRO A 175 -18.24 23.61 -1.45
C PRO A 175 -18.46 24.09 -2.90
N ASP A 176 -17.53 24.88 -3.42
CA ASP A 176 -17.50 25.47 -4.75
C ASP A 176 -16.74 24.63 -5.79
N GLU A 177 -16.03 23.59 -5.37
CA GLU A 177 -15.42 22.64 -6.32
C GLU A 177 -16.47 21.74 -6.97
N GLU A 178 -16.33 21.52 -8.28
CA GLU A 178 -17.17 20.58 -9.01
C GLU A 178 -16.95 19.13 -8.52
N ILE A 179 -18.06 18.47 -8.17
CA ILE A 179 -18.06 17.11 -7.66
C ILE A 179 -18.40 16.17 -8.80
N THR A 180 -17.38 15.50 -9.31
CA THR A 180 -17.53 14.51 -10.36
C THR A 180 -17.75 13.11 -9.79
N GLY A 181 -18.43 12.26 -10.56
CA GLY A 181 -18.59 10.84 -10.23
C GLY A 181 -17.26 10.12 -10.04
N GLU A 182 -16.24 10.51 -10.81
CA GLU A 182 -14.89 9.95 -10.71
C GLU A 182 -14.23 10.25 -9.36
N ARG A 183 -14.27 11.51 -8.89
CA ARG A 183 -13.70 11.88 -7.58
C ARG A 183 -14.38 11.14 -6.44
N LEU A 184 -15.70 10.99 -6.52
CA LEU A 184 -16.48 10.18 -5.56
C LEU A 184 -16.08 8.70 -5.62
N ALA A 185 -15.97 8.14 -6.82
CA ALA A 185 -15.64 6.74 -7.05
C ALA A 185 -14.22 6.38 -6.59
N GLN A 186 -13.26 7.32 -6.58
CA GLN A 186 -11.93 7.05 -6.03
C GLN A 186 -11.96 6.71 -4.53
N LEU A 187 -12.84 7.37 -3.75
CA LEU A 187 -12.93 7.14 -2.31
C LEU A 187 -13.94 6.06 -1.91
N ILE A 188 -14.82 5.66 -2.83
CA ILE A 188 -15.87 4.69 -2.55
C ILE A 188 -15.46 3.33 -3.13
N PRO A 189 -15.39 2.26 -2.32
CA PRO A 189 -15.20 0.92 -2.86
C PRO A 189 -16.44 0.51 -3.66
N ALA A 190 -16.24 -0.14 -4.80
CA ALA A 190 -17.36 -0.70 -5.55
C ALA A 190 -18.08 -1.77 -4.70
N PRO A 191 -19.42 -1.83 -4.77
CA PRO A 191 -20.16 -2.87 -4.09
C PRO A 191 -19.66 -4.24 -4.54
N ARG A 192 -19.50 -5.17 -3.60
CA ARG A 192 -19.13 -6.55 -3.93
C ARG A 192 -20.22 -7.10 -4.85
N ALA A 193 -19.82 -7.69 -5.98
CA ALA A 193 -20.73 -8.49 -6.78
C ALA A 193 -21.37 -9.52 -5.84
N ARG A 194 -22.71 -9.53 -5.78
CA ARG A 194 -23.43 -10.55 -5.00
C ARG A 194 -23.06 -11.91 -5.59
N SER A 195 -22.39 -12.74 -4.80
CA SER A 195 -22.08 -14.14 -5.12
C SER A 195 -23.33 -14.98 -5.20
#